data_AF-A0A3P1BT73-F1
#
_entry.id   AF-A0A3P1BT73-F1
#
_cell.length_a   1.000
_cell.length_b   1.000
_cell.length_c   1.000
_cell.angle_alpha   90.00
_cell.angle_beta   90.00
_cell.angle_gamma   90.00
#
_symmetry.space_group_name_H-M   'P 1'
#
loop_
_entity.id
_entity.type
_entity.pdbx_description
1 polymer ?
#
loop_
_entity_poly.entity_id
_entity_poly.type
_entity_poly.pdbx_seq_one_letter_code
_entity_poly.pdbx_strand_id
1 'polypeptide(L)'
;MANGEQKTDIGKIVNRKYFWISFWILAGLGFSCSILVFGQGVVHRGLALLWAIAYFALGGLGGLIFGMPQSVSAPDETLPKDEASAVKAVRKKILKENANLFQISDWLTKIIVGAGLVQLKEIPGFTLRVAWRMGQGMIVERNTNPESATTISAAIIIFFTLFGFISGYLLARLIISDMLEEE
;
A
#
# COMPACT_ATOMS: atom_id res chain seq x y z
N MET A 1 -10.30 -32.78 -23.91
CA MET A 1 -11.27 -31.67 -24.10
C MET A 1 -11.66 -30.98 -22.78
N ALA A 2 -11.55 -31.63 -21.61
CA ALA A 2 -11.88 -31.01 -20.31
C ALA A 2 -10.92 -29.89 -19.81
N ASN A 3 -9.71 -29.78 -20.36
CA ASN A 3 -8.68 -28.84 -19.86
C ASN A 3 -8.91 -27.37 -20.29
N GLY A 4 -9.69 -27.13 -21.36
CA GLY A 4 -9.96 -25.77 -21.87
C GLY A 4 -11.06 -25.03 -21.10
N GLU A 5 -12.11 -25.75 -20.67
CA GLU A 5 -13.21 -25.18 -19.89
C GLU A 5 -12.79 -24.87 -18.44
N GLN A 6 -11.95 -25.72 -17.85
CA GLN A 6 -11.44 -25.49 -16.48
C GLN A 6 -10.55 -24.24 -16.37
N LYS A 7 -9.73 -23.96 -17.40
CA LYS A 7 -8.83 -22.78 -17.41
C LYS A 7 -9.61 -21.47 -17.57
N THR A 8 -10.72 -21.49 -18.31
CA THR A 8 -11.58 -20.32 -18.53
C THR A 8 -12.45 -19.98 -17.31
N ASP A 9 -12.88 -20.98 -16.53
CA ASP A 9 -13.61 -20.73 -15.28
C ASP A 9 -12.73 -20.18 -14.16
N ILE A 10 -11.48 -20.65 -14.04
CA ILE A 10 -10.53 -20.14 -13.04
C ILE A 10 -10.20 -18.66 -13.31
N GLY A 11 -9.92 -18.30 -14.57
CA GLY A 11 -9.65 -16.91 -14.95
C GLY A 11 -10.82 -15.97 -14.66
N LYS A 12 -12.07 -16.42 -14.88
CA LYS A 12 -13.27 -15.63 -14.53
C LYS A 12 -13.44 -15.43 -13.02
N ILE A 13 -13.08 -16.42 -12.20
CA ILE A 13 -13.15 -16.32 -10.74
C ILE A 13 -12.10 -15.34 -10.21
N VAL A 14 -10.87 -15.40 -10.76
CA VAL A 14 -9.76 -14.53 -10.39
C VAL A 14 -10.06 -13.08 -10.76
N ASN A 15 -10.49 -12.81 -12.00
CA ASN A 15 -10.85 -11.46 -12.45
C ASN A 15 -12.05 -10.88 -11.67
N ARG A 16 -13.04 -11.73 -11.32
CA ARG A 16 -14.16 -11.34 -10.47
C ARG A 16 -13.71 -10.95 -9.06
N LYS A 17 -12.76 -11.66 -8.46
CA LYS A 17 -12.21 -11.30 -7.13
C LYS A 17 -11.46 -9.97 -7.17
N TYR A 18 -10.64 -9.73 -8.19
CA TYR A 18 -9.93 -8.44 -8.34
C TYR A 18 -10.89 -7.27 -8.54
N PHE A 19 -11.91 -7.45 -9.36
CA PHE A 19 -12.97 -6.45 -9.53
C PHE A 19 -13.64 -6.12 -8.20
N TRP A 20 -14.02 -7.13 -7.43
CA TRP A 20 -14.67 -6.94 -6.13
C TRP A 20 -13.76 -6.30 -5.08
N ILE A 21 -12.48 -6.67 -5.02
CA ILE A 21 -11.52 -6.08 -4.08
C ILE A 21 -11.28 -4.61 -4.42
N SER A 22 -11.00 -4.29 -5.68
CA SER A 22 -10.83 -2.91 -6.14
C SER A 22 -12.09 -2.07 -5.92
N PHE A 23 -13.27 -2.66 -6.14
CA PHE A 23 -14.55 -2.02 -5.86
C PHE A 23 -14.72 -1.68 -4.38
N TRP A 24 -14.45 -2.60 -3.45
CA TRP A 24 -14.55 -2.34 -2.02
C TRP A 24 -13.53 -1.30 -1.53
N ILE A 25 -12.32 -1.30 -2.09
CA ILE A 25 -11.30 -0.29 -1.80
C ILE A 25 -11.79 1.09 -2.26
N LEU A 26 -12.22 1.22 -3.52
CA LEU A 26 -12.71 2.50 -4.05
C LEU A 26 -13.96 2.97 -3.33
N ALA A 27 -14.88 2.07 -2.97
CA ALA A 27 -16.06 2.39 -2.19
C ALA A 27 -15.72 2.87 -0.78
N GLY A 28 -14.77 2.21 -0.10
CA GLY A 28 -14.30 2.62 1.24
C GLY A 28 -13.60 3.99 1.22
N LEU A 29 -12.72 4.22 0.24
CA LEU A 29 -12.05 5.52 0.05
C LEU A 29 -13.07 6.61 -0.28
N GLY A 30 -13.99 6.33 -1.20
CA GLY A 30 -15.05 7.24 -1.62
C GLY A 30 -16.02 7.59 -0.47
N PHE A 31 -16.41 6.59 0.32
CA PHE A 31 -17.26 6.79 1.51
C PHE A 31 -16.54 7.64 2.57
N SER A 32 -15.27 7.36 2.85
CA SER A 32 -14.48 8.16 3.79
C SER A 32 -14.25 9.59 3.30
N CYS A 33 -14.02 9.80 2.01
CA CYS A 33 -13.89 11.13 1.42
C CYS A 33 -15.24 11.88 1.45
N SER A 34 -16.34 11.18 1.17
CA SER A 34 -17.70 11.70 1.29
C SER A 34 -18.01 12.16 2.71
N ILE A 35 -17.61 11.39 3.74
CA ILE A 35 -17.74 11.80 5.15
C ILE A 35 -16.96 13.09 5.44
N LEU A 36 -15.76 13.28 4.88
CA LEU A 36 -14.99 14.51 5.08
C LEU A 36 -15.58 15.74 4.36
N VAL A 37 -16.26 15.52 3.23
CA VAL A 37 -16.83 16.59 2.39
C VAL A 37 -18.24 16.98 2.85
N PHE A 38 -19.08 15.99 3.15
CA PHE A 38 -20.48 16.16 3.54
C PHE A 38 -20.70 16.11 5.05
N GLY A 39 -19.71 15.66 5.82
CA GLY A 39 -19.71 15.78 7.27
C GLY A 39 -19.87 17.23 7.67
N GLN A 40 -20.92 17.52 8.43
CA GLN A 40 -21.08 18.83 9.03
C GLN A 40 -20.06 18.93 10.16
N GLY A 41 -19.02 19.74 9.95
CA GLY A 41 -17.83 19.70 10.79
C GLY A 41 -17.03 21.00 10.76
N VAL A 42 -16.41 21.24 11.91
CA VAL A 42 -15.64 22.40 12.38
C VAL A 42 -14.25 22.58 11.74
N VAL A 43 -13.88 21.72 10.79
CA VAL A 43 -12.54 21.66 10.20
C VAL A 43 -12.50 22.11 8.75
N HIS A 44 -11.39 22.74 8.35
CA HIS A 44 -11.20 23.23 6.98
C HIS A 44 -11.09 22.05 6.00
N ARG A 45 -12.14 21.82 5.20
CA ARG A 45 -12.28 20.65 4.32
C ARG A 45 -11.11 20.49 3.33
N GLY A 46 -10.65 21.60 2.73
CA GLY A 46 -9.51 21.57 1.81
C GLY A 46 -8.22 21.08 2.48
N LEU A 47 -7.98 21.49 3.72
CA LEU A 47 -6.79 21.09 4.47
C LEU A 47 -6.92 19.65 4.95
N ALA A 48 -8.11 19.22 5.38
CA ALA A 48 -8.40 17.82 5.72
C ALA A 48 -8.10 16.87 4.56
N LEU A 49 -8.54 17.22 3.35
CA LEU A 49 -8.31 16.42 2.13
C LEU A 49 -6.84 16.39 1.73
N LEU A 50 -6.12 17.51 1.84
CA LEU A 50 -4.69 17.57 1.54
C LEU A 50 -3.91 16.62 2.47
N TRP A 51 -4.20 16.68 3.77
CA TRP A 51 -3.60 15.76 4.75
C TRP A 51 -3.99 14.31 4.50
N ALA A 52 -5.25 14.03 4.15
CA ALA A 52 -5.70 12.69 3.82
C ALA A 52 -4.91 12.09 2.64
N ILE A 53 -4.72 12.85 1.56
CA ILE A 53 -3.93 12.43 0.39
C ILE A 53 -2.46 12.22 0.78
N ALA A 54 -1.89 13.09 1.61
CA ALA A 54 -0.50 12.95 2.08
C ALA A 54 -0.30 11.65 2.89
N TYR A 55 -1.19 11.35 3.84
CA TYR A 55 -1.12 10.13 4.64
C TYR A 55 -1.45 8.87 3.84
N PHE A 56 -2.33 8.96 2.84
CA PHE A 56 -2.59 7.89 1.88
C PHE A 56 -1.36 7.58 1.04
N ALA A 57 -0.69 8.60 0.50
CA ALA A 57 0.54 8.44 -0.26
C ALA A 57 1.67 7.85 0.61
N LEU A 58 1.82 8.34 1.84
CA LEU A 58 2.81 7.82 2.79
C LEU A 58 2.57 6.33 3.10
N GLY A 59 1.31 5.98 3.40
CA GLY A 59 0.91 4.59 3.59
C GLY A 59 1.16 3.74 2.35
N GLY A 60 0.74 4.22 1.18
CA GLY A 60 0.87 3.53 -0.11
C GLY A 60 2.31 3.24 -0.50
N LEU A 61 3.22 4.19 -0.29
CA LEU A 61 4.66 3.97 -0.49
C LEU A 61 5.19 2.87 0.43
N GLY A 62 4.81 2.90 1.71
CA GLY A 62 5.15 1.82 2.64
C GLY A 62 4.60 0.47 2.16
N GLY A 63 3.31 0.42 1.83
CA GLY A 63 2.65 -0.79 1.33
C GLY A 63 3.34 -1.37 0.09
N LEU A 64 3.75 -0.51 -0.85
CA LEU A 64 4.43 -0.91 -2.08
C LEU A 64 5.79 -1.55 -1.80
N ILE A 65 6.56 -0.99 -0.84
CA ILE A 65 7.85 -1.57 -0.40
C ILE A 65 7.64 -2.96 0.20
N PHE A 66 6.66 -3.11 1.11
CA PHE A 66 6.36 -4.39 1.78
C PHE A 66 5.68 -5.43 0.88
N GLY A 67 4.97 -4.98 -0.17
CA GLY A 67 4.28 -5.85 -1.10
C GLY A 67 5.18 -6.42 -2.20
N MET A 68 6.40 -5.90 -2.35
CA MET A 68 7.38 -6.44 -3.29
C MET A 68 7.83 -7.83 -2.78
N PRO A 69 7.57 -8.93 -3.52
CA PRO A 69 7.98 -10.26 -3.13
C PRO A 69 9.49 -10.28 -3.09
N GLN A 70 10.02 -10.62 -1.92
CA GLN A 70 11.43 -10.85 -1.82
C GLN A 70 11.74 -12.10 -2.64
N SER A 71 12.55 -11.99 -3.69
CA SER A 71 13.01 -13.16 -4.43
C SER A 71 13.70 -14.11 -3.44
N VAL A 72 12.95 -15.13 -3.00
CA VAL A 72 13.55 -16.35 -2.49
C VAL A 72 14.37 -16.81 -3.68
N SER A 73 15.69 -16.67 -3.55
CA SER A 73 16.61 -17.22 -4.53
C SER A 73 16.21 -18.67 -4.70
N ALA A 74 15.56 -18.98 -5.82
CA ALA A 74 15.27 -20.34 -6.18
C ALA A 74 16.63 -21.05 -6.14
N PRO A 75 16.76 -22.16 -5.38
CA PRO A 75 17.97 -22.95 -5.40
C PRO A 75 18.33 -23.25 -6.85
N ASP A 76 19.61 -23.15 -7.14
CA ASP A 76 20.23 -23.37 -8.45
C ASP A 76 19.94 -24.81 -8.93
N GLU A 77 18.73 -25.05 -9.45
CA GLU A 77 18.40 -26.31 -10.13
C GLU A 77 18.96 -26.25 -11.55
N THR A 78 20.14 -26.87 -11.66
CA THR A 78 20.69 -27.56 -12.84
C THR A 78 19.94 -27.38 -14.15
N LEU A 79 20.55 -26.61 -15.05
CA LEU A 79 20.15 -26.33 -16.43
C LEU A 79 19.89 -27.60 -17.28
N PRO A 80 18.77 -27.66 -18.03
CA PRO A 80 18.72 -28.31 -19.33
C PRO A 80 19.01 -27.29 -20.46
N LYS A 81 19.82 -27.71 -21.43
CA LYS A 81 20.16 -26.96 -22.66
C LYS A 81 18.96 -26.97 -23.61
N ASP A 82 18.37 -25.80 -23.89
CA ASP A 82 17.60 -25.54 -25.11
C ASP A 82 17.43 -24.02 -25.37
N GLU A 83 17.26 -23.64 -26.64
CA GLU A 83 17.36 -22.27 -27.20
C GLU A 83 16.34 -21.24 -26.67
N ALA A 84 15.35 -21.65 -25.86
CA ALA A 84 14.53 -20.75 -25.03
C ALA A 84 15.35 -19.95 -23.98
N SER A 85 16.63 -20.28 -23.84
CA SER A 85 17.58 -19.71 -22.89
C SER A 85 18.05 -18.28 -23.22
N ALA A 86 17.85 -17.73 -24.42
CA ALA A 86 18.31 -16.38 -24.75
C ALA A 86 17.47 -15.29 -24.05
N VAL A 87 16.14 -15.43 -24.07
CA VAL A 87 15.22 -14.52 -23.36
C VAL A 87 15.37 -14.67 -21.85
N LYS A 88 15.55 -15.90 -21.36
CA LYS A 88 15.79 -16.20 -19.94
C LYS A 88 17.15 -15.67 -19.45
N ALA A 89 18.18 -15.69 -20.28
CA ALA A 89 19.50 -15.14 -19.97
C ALA A 89 19.50 -13.60 -19.94
N VAL A 90 18.77 -12.95 -20.87
CA VAL A 90 18.57 -11.49 -20.84
C VAL A 90 17.77 -11.09 -19.59
N ARG A 91 16.69 -11.82 -19.25
CA ARG A 91 15.91 -11.58 -18.02
C ARG A 91 16.75 -11.81 -16.76
N LYS A 92 17.58 -12.87 -16.71
CA LYS A 92 18.52 -13.13 -15.60
C LYS A 92 19.58 -12.04 -15.49
N LYS A 93 20.04 -11.45 -16.61
CA LYS A 93 20.96 -10.31 -16.64
C LYS A 93 20.29 -9.02 -16.13
N ILE A 94 19.07 -8.73 -16.57
CA ILE A 94 18.28 -7.57 -16.07
C ILE A 94 17.94 -7.73 -14.58
N LEU A 95 17.59 -8.94 -14.13
CA LEU A 95 17.35 -9.23 -12.71
C LEU A 95 18.65 -9.15 -11.89
N LYS A 96 19.80 -9.57 -12.44
CA LYS A 96 21.12 -9.40 -11.79
C LYS A 96 21.55 -7.94 -11.70
N GLU A 97 21.32 -7.15 -12.75
CA GLU A 97 21.62 -5.71 -12.77
C GLU A 97 20.72 -4.94 -11.79
N ASN A 98 19.45 -5.34 -11.67
CA ASN A 98 18.51 -4.75 -10.70
C ASN A 98 18.52 -5.43 -9.31
N ALA A 99 19.33 -6.48 -9.11
CA ALA A 99 19.46 -7.16 -7.82
C ALA A 99 19.97 -6.22 -6.73
N ASN A 100 20.78 -5.23 -7.09
CA ASN A 100 21.27 -4.22 -6.16
C ASN A 100 20.13 -3.37 -5.59
N LEU A 101 19.20 -2.88 -6.44
CA LEU A 101 18.03 -2.12 -5.98
C LEU A 101 17.09 -2.97 -5.11
N PHE A 102 16.93 -4.23 -5.50
CA PHE A 102 16.15 -5.19 -4.73
C PHE A 102 16.78 -5.49 -3.36
N GLN A 103 18.11 -5.70 -3.32
CA GLN A 103 18.87 -5.86 -2.07
C GLN A 103 18.80 -4.58 -1.23
N ILE A 104 18.73 -3.41 -1.88
CA ILE A 104 18.57 -2.15 -1.19
C ILE A 104 17.22 -2.04 -0.47
N SER A 105 16.15 -2.46 -1.13
CA SER A 105 14.81 -2.53 -0.54
C SER A 105 14.74 -3.52 0.64
N ASP A 106 15.42 -4.66 0.56
CA ASP A 106 15.44 -5.66 1.64
C ASP A 106 16.13 -5.12 2.91
N TRP A 107 17.29 -4.48 2.79
CA TRP A 107 17.93 -3.87 3.96
C TRP A 107 17.11 -2.68 4.48
N LEU A 108 16.52 -1.87 3.60
CA LEU A 108 15.68 -0.74 4.00
C LEU A 108 14.46 -1.23 4.78
N THR A 109 13.79 -2.28 4.31
CA THR A 109 12.64 -2.87 4.99
C THR A 109 13.04 -3.44 6.34
N LYS A 110 14.19 -4.14 6.45
CA LYS A 110 14.71 -4.65 7.73
C LYS A 110 15.02 -3.52 8.72
N ILE A 111 15.58 -2.41 8.27
CA ILE A 111 15.82 -1.23 9.11
C ILE A 111 14.50 -0.59 9.55
N ILE A 112 13.51 -0.44 8.65
CA ILE A 112 12.19 0.12 8.98
C ILE A 112 11.47 -0.77 10.01
N VAL A 113 11.45 -2.09 9.81
CA VAL A 113 10.83 -3.05 10.75
C VAL A 113 11.59 -3.06 12.07
N GLY A 114 12.93 -3.12 12.04
CA GLY A 114 13.76 -3.14 13.23
C GLY A 114 13.62 -1.86 14.07
N ALA A 115 13.73 -0.70 13.45
CA ALA A 115 13.53 0.59 14.11
C ALA A 115 12.08 0.76 14.61
N GLY A 116 11.09 0.34 13.80
CA GLY A 116 9.68 0.38 14.16
C GLY A 116 9.35 -0.50 15.37
N LEU A 117 9.96 -1.68 15.49
CA LEU A 117 9.74 -2.59 16.62
C LEU A 117 10.30 -2.02 17.92
N VAL A 118 11.47 -1.38 17.87
CA VAL A 118 12.09 -0.70 19.02
C VAL A 118 11.29 0.53 19.44
N GLN A 119 10.79 1.29 18.47
CA GLN A 119 10.09 2.57 18.71
C GLN A 119 8.57 2.41 18.82
N LEU A 120 8.04 1.18 18.80
CA LEU A 120 6.60 0.90 18.78
C LEU A 120 5.84 1.57 19.93
N LYS A 121 6.47 1.66 21.10
CA LYS A 121 5.90 2.30 22.30
C LYS A 121 5.71 3.81 22.13
N GLU A 122 6.50 4.47 21.29
CA GLU A 122 6.44 5.92 21.09
C GLU A 122 5.43 6.34 20.01
N ILE A 123 5.01 5.41 19.14
CA ILE A 123 4.11 5.68 18.03
C ILE A 123 2.80 6.35 18.48
N PRO A 124 2.06 5.86 19.50
CA PRO A 124 0.80 6.49 19.90
C PRO A 124 0.98 7.93 20.37
N GLY A 125 2.01 8.19 21.18
CA GLY A 125 2.32 9.53 21.71
C GLY A 125 2.81 10.49 20.63
N PHE A 126 3.54 10.00 19.62
CA PHE A 126 3.89 10.80 18.45
C PHE A 126 2.66 11.13 17.61
N THR A 127 1.81 10.15 17.29
CA THR A 127 0.59 10.35 16.50
C THR A 127 -0.34 11.36 17.16
N LEU A 128 -0.55 11.28 18.48
CA LEU A 128 -1.38 12.25 19.21
C LEU A 128 -0.79 13.67 19.16
N ARG A 129 0.53 13.84 19.25
CA ARG A 129 1.17 15.16 19.13
C ARG A 129 1.03 15.74 17.73
N VAL A 130 1.18 14.92 16.70
CA VAL A 130 0.98 15.34 15.30
C VAL A 130 -0.48 15.68 15.05
N ALA A 131 -1.41 14.85 15.53
CA ALA A 131 -2.84 15.09 15.45
C ALA A 131 -3.25 16.38 16.15
N TRP A 132 -2.69 16.68 17.32
CA TRP A 132 -2.95 17.94 18.02
C TRP A 132 -2.51 19.14 17.19
N ARG A 133 -1.28 19.12 16.67
CA ARG A 133 -0.76 20.21 15.82
C ARG A 133 -1.57 20.38 14.53
N MET A 134 -1.93 19.27 13.90
CA MET A 134 -2.76 19.25 12.70
C MET A 134 -4.17 19.80 13.00
N GLY A 135 -4.78 19.37 14.11
CA GLY A 135 -6.09 19.81 14.55
C GLY A 135 -6.15 21.32 14.79
N GLN A 136 -5.14 21.89 15.46
CA GLN A 136 -5.03 23.33 15.69
C GLN A 136 -4.99 24.14 14.38
N GLY A 137 -4.29 23.64 13.35
CA GLY A 137 -4.24 24.29 12.03
C GLY A 137 -5.52 24.14 11.20
N MET A 138 -6.43 23.24 11.58
CA MET A 138 -7.66 22.94 10.85
C MET A 138 -8.91 23.61 11.41
N ILE A 139 -8.85 24.19 12.61
CA ILE A 139 -9.99 24.86 13.25
C ILE A 139 -10.39 26.11 12.44
N VAL A 140 -11.65 26.13 11.98
CA VAL A 140 -12.22 27.27 11.21
C VAL A 140 -13.04 28.19 12.11
N GLU A 141 -13.77 27.64 13.09
CA GLU A 141 -14.63 28.41 13.99
C GLU A 141 -14.02 28.56 15.38
N ARG A 142 -14.04 29.80 15.90
CA ARG A 142 -13.46 30.19 17.20
C ARG A 142 -14.10 29.48 18.41
N ASN A 143 -15.30 28.92 18.26
CA ASN A 143 -16.03 28.15 19.28
C ASN A 143 -15.87 26.63 19.16
N THR A 144 -14.97 26.16 18.31
CA THR A 144 -14.73 24.73 18.14
C THR A 144 -13.98 24.17 19.34
N ASN A 145 -14.46 23.05 19.90
CA ASN A 145 -13.70 22.28 20.87
C ASN A 145 -12.41 21.73 20.22
N PRO A 146 -11.21 22.11 20.72
CA PRO A 146 -9.94 21.69 20.12
C PRO A 146 -9.70 20.18 20.20
N GLU A 147 -10.36 19.50 21.14
CA GLU A 147 -10.32 18.04 21.26
C GLU A 147 -10.97 17.35 20.05
N SER A 148 -12.12 17.84 19.57
CA SER A 148 -12.81 17.26 18.42
C SER A 148 -11.98 17.36 17.13
N ALA A 149 -11.32 18.50 16.91
CA ALA A 149 -10.42 18.68 15.78
C ALA A 149 -9.23 17.71 15.85
N THR A 150 -8.66 17.51 17.04
CA THR A 150 -7.56 16.57 17.28
C THR A 150 -7.98 15.13 17.01
N THR A 151 -9.18 14.71 17.46
CA THR A 151 -9.69 13.35 17.21
C THR A 151 -9.89 13.10 15.71
N ILE A 152 -10.43 14.07 14.97
CA ILE A 152 -10.60 13.95 13.52
C ILE A 152 -9.23 13.86 12.82
N SER A 153 -8.26 14.69 13.21
CA SER A 153 -6.90 14.61 12.67
C SER A 153 -6.24 13.26 12.96
N ALA A 154 -6.38 12.72 14.17
CA ALA A 154 -5.88 11.39 14.52
C ALA A 154 -6.54 10.29 13.66
N ALA A 155 -7.85 10.39 13.43
CA ALA A 155 -8.58 9.45 12.57
C ALA A 155 -8.07 9.52 11.12
N ILE A 156 -7.82 10.71 10.57
CA ILE A 156 -7.27 10.89 9.22
C ILE A 156 -5.89 10.23 9.11
N ILE A 157 -4.99 10.49 10.07
CA ILE A 157 -3.64 9.91 10.09
C ILE A 157 -3.72 8.39 10.05
N ILE A 158 -4.45 7.80 11.01
CA ILE A 158 -4.51 6.35 11.17
C ILE A 158 -5.19 5.69 9.97
N PHE A 159 -6.38 6.17 9.60
CA PHE A 159 -7.19 5.57 8.55
C PHE A 159 -6.49 5.65 7.19
N PHE A 160 -6.07 6.84 6.74
CA PHE A 160 -5.50 6.98 5.40
C PHE A 160 -4.11 6.34 5.29
N THR A 161 -3.31 6.32 6.36
CA THR A 161 -2.04 5.57 6.34
C THR A 161 -2.27 4.07 6.26
N LEU A 162 -3.16 3.50 7.07
CA LEU A 162 -3.48 2.06 6.99
C LEU A 162 -4.10 1.68 5.64
N PHE A 163 -5.03 2.50 5.16
CA PHE A 163 -5.73 2.27 3.91
C PHE A 163 -4.80 2.39 2.70
N GLY A 164 -3.96 3.42 2.69
CA GLY A 164 -2.88 3.58 1.72
C GLY A 164 -1.94 2.38 1.73
N PHE A 165 -1.51 1.94 2.92
CA PHE A 165 -0.63 0.78 3.07
C PHE A 165 -1.24 -0.49 2.48
N ILE A 166 -2.47 -0.81 2.83
CA ILE A 166 -3.17 -1.99 2.29
C ILE A 166 -3.31 -1.89 0.77
N SER A 167 -3.71 -0.71 0.26
CA SER A 167 -3.85 -0.49 -1.17
C SER A 167 -2.52 -0.66 -1.92
N GLY A 168 -1.43 -0.07 -1.41
CA GLY A 168 -0.10 -0.18 -2.00
C GLY A 168 0.46 -1.60 -1.95
N TYR A 169 0.23 -2.32 -0.84
CA TYR A 169 0.62 -3.71 -0.67
C TYR A 169 -0.10 -4.63 -1.65
N LEU A 170 -1.42 -4.49 -1.77
CA LEU A 170 -2.22 -5.27 -2.72
C LEU A 170 -1.81 -4.98 -4.16
N LEU A 171 -1.57 -3.72 -4.50
CA LEU A 171 -1.17 -3.31 -5.85
C LEU A 171 0.19 -3.90 -6.24
N ALA A 172 1.19 -3.84 -5.35
CA ALA A 172 2.49 -4.46 -5.58
C ALA A 172 2.36 -5.97 -5.78
N ARG A 173 1.55 -6.64 -4.95
CA ARG A 173 1.36 -8.09 -5.05
C ARG A 173 0.60 -8.50 -6.31
N LEU A 174 -0.39 -7.72 -6.74
CA LEU A 174 -1.20 -7.99 -7.92
C LEU A 174 -0.37 -7.82 -9.19
N ILE A 175 0.35 -6.71 -9.33
CA ILE A 175 1.24 -6.46 -10.48
C ILE A 175 2.24 -7.60 -10.65
N ILE A 176 2.81 -8.08 -9.54
CA ILE A 176 3.85 -9.11 -9.63
C ILE A 176 3.26 -10.51 -9.85
N SER A 177 2.05 -10.77 -9.37
CA SER A 177 1.33 -12.01 -9.69
C SER A 177 0.98 -12.07 -11.19
N ASP A 178 0.51 -10.96 -11.76
CA ASP A 178 0.17 -10.85 -13.19
C ASP A 178 1.41 -11.05 -14.09
N MET A 179 2.53 -10.42 -13.72
CA MET A 179 3.83 -10.58 -14.41
C MET A 179 4.41 -12.02 -14.34
N LEU A 180 3.88 -12.86 -13.45
CA LEU A 180 4.25 -14.27 -13.31
C LEU A 180 3.25 -15.21 -14.01
N GLU A 181 2.00 -14.77 -14.24
CA GLU A 181 0.95 -15.55 -14.91
C GLU A 181 0.96 -15.39 -16.45
N GLU A 182 1.59 -14.33 -16.99
CA GLU A 182 1.84 -14.19 -18.44
C GLU A 182 2.95 -15.12 -19.00
N GLU A 183 3.44 -16.08 -18.22
CA GLU A 183 4.30 -17.22 -18.65
C GLU A 183 3.53 -18.55 -18.72
#